data_AF-A0A930K416-F1
#
_entry.id   AF-A0A930K416-F1
#
_cell.length_a   1.000
_cell.length_b   1.000
_cell.length_c   1.000
_cell.angle_alpha   90.00
_cell.angle_beta   90.00
_cell.angle_gamma   90.00
#
_symmetry.space_group_name_H-M   'P 1'
#
loop_
_entity.id
_entity.type
_entity.pdbx_description
1 polymer ?
#
loop_
_entity_poly.entity_id
_entity_poly.type
_entity_poly.pdbx_seq_one_letter_code
_entity_poly.pdbx_strand_id
1 'polypeptide(L)'
;MRQLLLTSYCLLLSFLPISISAQRHEIIDNNIRSLLVVANQNWLTLPIMYLNGGKISIDFDDLTHTYRRMTYSIEHCEADWKTSENLFDSDIADGFLNDNLIDDIKESTLTNTLYT
;
A
#
# COMPACT_ATOMS: atom_id res chain seq x y z
N MET A 1 -32.68 -38.53 6.88
CA MET A 1 -32.75 -37.31 7.71
C MET A 1 -31.36 -36.79 8.12
N ARG A 2 -30.48 -37.60 8.74
CA ARG A 2 -29.13 -37.15 9.14
C ARG A 2 -28.28 -36.58 8.00
N GLN A 3 -28.27 -37.22 6.83
CA GLN A 3 -27.51 -36.75 5.66
C GLN A 3 -28.04 -35.43 5.10
N LEU A 4 -29.36 -35.23 5.07
CA LEU A 4 -29.99 -33.97 4.62
C LEU A 4 -29.67 -32.79 5.55
N LEU A 5 -29.57 -33.05 6.86
CA LEU A 5 -29.15 -32.05 7.86
C LEU A 5 -27.68 -31.66 7.70
N LEU A 6 -26.80 -32.63 7.47
CA LEU A 6 -25.38 -32.38 7.18
C LEU A 6 -25.18 -31.57 5.89
N THR A 7 -25.90 -31.90 4.82
CA THR A 7 -25.82 -31.15 3.56
C THR A 7 -26.36 -29.73 3.72
N SER A 8 -27.46 -29.54 4.47
CA SER A 8 -28.00 -28.21 4.76
C SER A 8 -27.04 -27.36 5.60
N TYR A 9 -26.33 -27.97 6.54
CA TYR A 9 -25.34 -27.29 7.39
C TYR A 9 -24.11 -26.85 6.59
N CYS A 10 -23.56 -27.72 5.73
CA CYS A 10 -22.48 -27.37 4.82
C CYS A 10 -22.89 -26.24 3.85
N LEU A 11 -24.13 -26.26 3.35
CA LEU A 11 -24.64 -25.20 2.47
C LEU A 11 -24.70 -23.86 3.22
N LEU A 12 -25.16 -23.84 4.48
CA LEU A 12 -25.16 -22.62 5.30
C LEU A 12 -23.77 -22.03 5.55
N LEU A 13 -22.78 -22.89 5.83
CA LEU A 13 -21.38 -22.48 6.04
C LEU A 13 -20.76 -21.84 4.78
N SER A 14 -21.20 -22.24 3.58
CA SER A 14 -20.70 -21.67 2.31
C SER A 14 -21.17 -20.24 2.03
N PHE A 15 -22.17 -19.74 2.76
CA PHE A 15 -22.67 -18.36 2.63
C PHE A 15 -22.01 -17.38 3.61
N LEU A 16 -21.08 -17.83 4.45
CA LEU A 16 -20.32 -16.93 5.31
C LEU A 16 -19.30 -16.16 4.45
N PRO A 17 -19.40 -14.82 4.35
CA PRO A 17 -18.44 -14.06 3.59
C PRO A 17 -17.07 -14.15 4.26
N ILE A 18 -16.10 -14.72 3.55
CA ILE A 18 -14.69 -14.67 3.96
C ILE A 18 -14.12 -13.38 3.37
N SER A 19 -13.88 -12.39 4.22
CA SER A 19 -13.14 -11.19 3.80
C SER A 19 -11.67 -11.56 3.65
N ILE A 20 -11.19 -11.62 2.42
CA ILE A 20 -9.75 -11.70 2.13
C ILE A 20 -9.25 -10.26 2.14
N SER A 21 -8.31 -9.95 3.04
CA SER A 21 -7.59 -8.68 3.02
C SER A 21 -6.55 -8.74 1.91
N ALA A 22 -6.58 -7.76 1.02
CA ALA A 22 -5.57 -7.56 -0.02
C ALA A 22 -4.92 -6.20 0.15
N GLN A 23 -3.83 -5.96 -0.57
CA GLN A 23 -3.18 -4.66 -0.61
C GLN A 23 -4.21 -3.57 -0.97
N ARG A 24 -4.40 -2.62 -0.05
CA ARG A 24 -5.29 -1.47 -0.28
C ARG A 24 -4.46 -0.19 -0.17
N HIS A 25 -4.53 0.62 -1.22
CA HIS A 25 -4.04 1.99 -1.17
C HIS A 25 -5.14 2.88 -0.61
N GLU A 26 -4.79 3.67 0.39
CA GLU A 26 -5.71 4.61 1.02
C GLU A 26 -5.08 6.00 1.05
N ILE A 27 -5.84 6.97 0.58
CA ILE A 27 -5.50 8.38 0.69
C ILE A 27 -6.34 8.94 1.83
N ILE A 28 -5.68 9.29 2.94
CA ILE A 28 -6.33 9.87 4.12
C ILE A 28 -6.32 11.40 4.11
N ASP A 29 -5.40 12.01 3.36
CA ASP A 29 -5.28 13.46 3.25
C ASP A 29 -6.02 13.97 2.02
N ASN A 30 -6.96 14.91 2.24
CA ASN A 30 -7.76 15.51 1.19
C ASN A 30 -6.98 16.37 0.20
N ASN A 31 -5.70 16.67 0.41
CA ASN A 31 -4.86 17.35 -0.58
C ASN A 31 -4.01 16.39 -1.40
N ILE A 32 -3.83 15.15 -0.95
CA ILE A 32 -3.08 14.14 -1.70
C ILE A 32 -3.98 13.57 -2.80
N ARG A 33 -3.47 13.50 -4.02
CA ARG A 33 -4.16 12.94 -5.18
C ARG A 33 -3.25 11.99 -5.93
N SER A 34 -3.83 11.32 -6.93
CA SER A 34 -3.11 10.55 -7.95
C SER A 34 -2.12 9.50 -7.43
N LEU A 35 -2.32 8.99 -6.21
CA LEU A 35 -1.46 7.97 -5.62
C LEU A 35 -1.29 6.78 -6.56
N LEU A 36 -0.04 6.52 -6.90
CA LEU A 36 0.40 5.50 -7.81
C LEU A 36 1.49 4.67 -7.15
N VAL A 37 1.38 3.35 -7.29
CA VAL A 37 2.39 2.40 -6.82
C VAL A 37 2.74 1.47 -7.97
N VAL A 38 3.99 1.52 -8.44
CA VAL A 38 4.44 0.78 -9.65
C VAL A 38 5.75 0.05 -9.36
N ALA A 39 5.77 -1.25 -9.62
CA ALA A 39 6.99 -2.04 -9.60
C ALA A 39 7.70 -1.96 -10.95
N ASN A 40 9.02 -1.70 -10.94
CA ASN A 40 9.91 -1.79 -12.10
C ASN A 40 9.42 -1.00 -13.33
N GLN A 41 8.77 0.15 -13.11
CA GLN A 41 8.21 1.01 -14.17
C GLN A 41 7.19 0.30 -15.08
N ASN A 42 6.63 -0.83 -14.64
CA ASN A 42 5.65 -1.58 -15.39
C ASN A 42 4.23 -1.29 -14.88
N TRP A 43 3.60 -0.33 -15.55
CA TRP A 43 2.25 0.17 -15.27
C TRP A 43 1.14 -0.85 -15.53
N LEU A 44 1.45 -1.96 -16.20
CA LEU A 44 0.48 -2.98 -16.60
C LEU A 44 0.45 -4.18 -15.64
N THR A 45 1.24 -4.14 -14.58
CA THR A 45 1.36 -5.24 -13.60
C THR A 45 1.07 -4.78 -12.19
N LEU A 46 0.71 -5.73 -11.32
CA LEU A 46 0.61 -5.49 -9.89
C LEU A 46 1.95 -4.98 -9.34
N PRO A 47 1.94 -4.15 -8.29
CA PRO A 47 3.15 -3.61 -7.66
C PRO A 47 3.84 -4.66 -6.77
N ILE A 48 4.16 -5.81 -7.36
CA ILE A 48 4.78 -6.96 -6.70
C ILE A 48 6.11 -7.22 -7.41
N MET A 49 7.16 -7.44 -6.63
CA MET A 49 8.49 -7.78 -7.15
C MET A 49 9.18 -8.81 -6.26
N TYR A 50 10.11 -9.56 -6.87
CA TYR A 50 11.02 -10.41 -6.10
C TYR A 50 12.00 -9.57 -5.31
N LEU A 51 12.46 -10.08 -4.16
CA LEU A 51 13.57 -9.50 -3.41
C LEU A 51 14.78 -9.33 -4.33
N ASN A 52 15.43 -8.16 -4.28
CA ASN A 52 16.53 -7.77 -5.18
C ASN A 52 16.16 -7.74 -6.68
N GLY A 53 14.87 -7.72 -7.02
CA GLY A 53 14.35 -7.70 -8.39
C GLY A 53 14.15 -6.31 -9.01
N GLY A 54 14.56 -5.25 -8.33
CA GLY A 54 14.43 -3.86 -8.81
C GLY A 54 13.89 -2.89 -7.75
N LYS A 55 12.88 -2.08 -8.10
CA LYS A 55 12.34 -1.04 -7.21
C LYS A 55 10.83 -0.85 -7.36
N ILE A 56 10.20 -0.40 -6.28
CA ILE A 56 8.83 0.14 -6.29
C ILE A 56 8.91 1.66 -6.27
N SER A 57 8.21 2.30 -7.20
CA SER A 57 7.97 3.74 -7.21
C SER A 57 6.61 4.02 -6.58
N ILE A 58 6.56 4.99 -5.67
CA ILE A 58 5.34 5.53 -5.08
C ILE A 58 5.30 7.01 -5.41
N ASP A 59 4.34 7.41 -6.23
CA ASP A 59 4.18 8.77 -6.73
C ASP A 59 2.80 9.28 -6.35
N PHE A 60 2.68 10.57 -6.03
CA PHE A 60 1.42 11.23 -5.70
C PHE A 60 1.57 12.74 -5.88
N ASP A 61 0.45 13.45 -6.05
CA ASP A 61 0.44 14.90 -6.14
C ASP A 61 -0.10 15.53 -4.84
N ASP A 62 0.52 16.62 -4.38
CA ASP A 62 0.05 17.44 -3.26
C ASP A 62 -0.60 18.75 -3.75
N LEU A 63 -1.89 18.91 -3.50
CA LEU A 63 -2.67 20.09 -3.89
C LEU A 63 -2.59 21.27 -2.90
N THR A 64 -1.75 21.23 -1.87
CA THR A 64 -1.67 22.34 -0.89
C THR A 64 -1.04 23.62 -1.46
N HIS A 65 -0.26 23.53 -2.54
CA HIS A 65 0.45 24.65 -3.19
C HIS A 65 1.44 25.39 -2.27
N THR A 66 1.89 24.72 -1.21
CA THR A 66 2.91 25.22 -0.29
C THR A 66 3.90 24.10 -0.02
N TYR A 67 5.17 24.44 0.15
CA TYR A 67 6.17 23.45 0.52
C TYR A 67 5.75 22.71 1.80
N ARG A 68 5.57 21.39 1.66
CA ARG A 68 5.30 20.49 2.77
C ARG A 68 6.44 19.50 2.88
N ARG A 69 7.11 19.51 4.03
CA ARG A 69 8.12 18.50 4.35
C ARG A 69 7.39 17.20 4.71
N MET A 70 7.56 16.19 3.87
CA MET A 70 6.97 14.87 4.08
C MET A 70 8.06 13.84 4.39
N THR A 71 7.70 12.89 5.24
CA THR A 71 8.54 11.74 5.58
C THR A 71 7.75 10.46 5.38
N TYR A 72 8.45 9.35 5.15
CA TYR A 72 7.83 8.05 5.02
C TYR A 72 8.35 7.04 6.05
N SER A 73 7.49 6.06 6.32
CA SER A 73 7.79 4.86 7.09
C SER A 73 7.48 3.62 6.27
N ILE A 74 8.27 2.56 6.47
CA ILE A 74 8.06 1.23 5.87
C ILE A 74 7.79 0.26 7.00
N GLU A 75 6.67 -0.45 6.93
CA GLU A 75 6.29 -1.47 7.90
C GLU A 75 6.25 -2.84 7.22
N HIS A 76 6.83 -3.85 7.87
CA HIS A 76 6.62 -5.24 7.46
C HIS A 76 5.28 -5.74 8.00
N CYS A 77 4.50 -6.40 7.15
CA CYS A 77 3.22 -7.00 7.51
C CYS A 77 3.23 -8.51 7.36
N GLU A 78 2.48 -9.19 8.23
CA GLU A 78 2.14 -10.60 8.09
C GLU A 78 1.20 -10.84 6.89
N ALA A 79 0.97 -12.10 6.55
CA ALA A 79 0.10 -12.48 5.43
C ALA A 79 -1.35 -11.95 5.55
N ASP A 80 -1.82 -11.61 6.75
CA ASP A 80 -3.13 -11.01 7.00
C ASP A 80 -3.14 -9.47 7.01
N TRP A 81 -2.03 -8.85 6.60
CA TRP A 81 -1.79 -7.39 6.56
C TRP A 81 -1.69 -6.70 7.92
N LYS A 82 -1.57 -7.45 9.02
CA LYS A 82 -1.19 -6.85 10.30
C LYS A 82 0.30 -6.56 10.34
N THR A 83 0.68 -5.42 10.90
CA THR A 83 2.08 -5.07 11.17
C THR A 83 2.71 -6.15 12.05
N SER A 84 3.89 -6.62 11.68
CA SER A 84 4.62 -7.64 12.43
C SER A 84 5.12 -7.08 13.76
N GLU A 85 4.88 -7.79 14.87
CA GLU A 85 5.23 -7.31 16.22
C GLU A 85 6.63 -7.74 16.69
N ASN A 86 7.18 -8.83 16.15
CA ASN A 86 8.39 -9.48 16.66
C ASN A 86 9.57 -9.46 15.67
N LEU A 87 9.58 -8.51 14.72
CA LEU A 87 10.69 -8.27 13.81
C LEU A 87 11.33 -6.93 14.16
N PHE A 88 12.66 -6.89 14.17
CA PHE A 88 13.38 -5.63 14.27
C PHE A 88 13.55 -5.00 12.88
N ASP A 89 13.64 -3.68 12.80
CA ASP A 89 13.87 -2.96 11.53
C ASP A 89 15.08 -3.51 10.76
N SER A 90 16.14 -3.89 11.48
CA SER A 90 17.36 -4.48 10.92
C SER A 90 17.19 -5.87 10.31
N ASP A 91 16.11 -6.59 10.66
CA ASP A 91 15.79 -7.88 10.06
C ASP A 91 15.11 -7.70 8.69
N ILE A 92 14.54 -6.51 8.44
CA ILE A 92 13.70 -6.21 7.28
C ILE A 92 14.51 -5.49 6.19
N ALA A 93 15.32 -4.50 6.57
CA ALA A 93 16.11 -3.74 5.61
C ALA A 93 17.43 -3.19 6.19
N ASP A 94 18.40 -2.99 5.29
CA ASP A 94 19.57 -2.20 5.58
C ASP A 94 19.21 -0.70 5.52
N GLY A 95 19.19 -0.04 6.68
CA GLY A 95 18.94 1.40 6.80
C GLY A 95 17.90 1.75 7.85
N PHE A 96 17.34 2.95 7.77
CA PHE A 96 16.23 3.39 8.62
C PHE A 96 14.92 3.11 7.91
N LEU A 97 13.96 2.49 8.59
CA LEU A 97 12.62 2.27 8.03
C LEU A 97 11.69 3.46 8.25
N ASN A 98 12.04 4.39 9.15
CA ASN A 98 11.17 5.45 9.63
C ASN A 98 11.79 6.83 9.45
N ASP A 99 10.95 7.86 9.35
CA ASP A 99 11.31 9.28 9.28
C ASP A 99 12.23 9.66 8.10
N ASN A 100 12.23 8.86 7.04
CA ASN A 100 13.01 9.15 5.85
C ASN A 100 12.37 10.31 5.07
N LEU A 101 13.19 11.28 4.67
CA LEU A 101 12.73 12.46 3.93
C LEU A 101 12.32 12.07 2.50
N ILE A 102 11.18 12.60 2.05
CA ILE A 102 10.84 12.64 0.62
C ILE A 102 11.44 13.93 0.05
N ASP A 103 12.44 13.81 -0.82
CA ASP A 103 13.22 14.94 -1.34
C ASP A 103 13.25 15.06 -2.88
N ASP A 104 12.80 14.05 -3.62
CA ASP A 104 12.52 14.16 -5.07
C ASP A 104 11.13 14.76 -5.27
N ILE A 105 11.09 16.09 -5.40
CA ILE A 105 9.86 16.88 -5.45
C ILE A 105 9.90 17.83 -6.64
N LYS A 106 8.78 17.99 -7.36
CA LYS A 106 8.70 18.87 -8.53
C LYS A 106 7.37 19.63 -8.61
N GLU A 107 7.47 20.95 -8.66
CA GLU A 107 6.30 21.80 -8.85
C GLU A 107 5.64 21.60 -10.21
N SER A 108 4.31 21.64 -10.21
CA SER A 108 3.50 21.75 -11.42
C SER A 108 3.90 22.95 -12.28
N THR A 109 3.80 22.81 -13.61
CA THR A 109 4.13 23.87 -14.56
C THR A 109 3.01 24.05 -15.59
N LEU A 110 2.60 25.29 -15.82
CA LEU A 110 1.59 25.66 -16.82
C LEU A 110 0.24 24.90 -16.67
N THR A 111 -0.16 24.63 -15.43
CA THR A 111 -1.44 23.98 -15.10
C THR A 111 -2.45 24.99 -14.54
N ASN A 112 -3.75 24.69 -14.67
CA ASN A 112 -4.82 25.51 -14.06
C ASN A 112 -4.98 25.28 -12.56
N THR A 113 -4.52 24.13 -12.07
CA THR A 113 -4.49 23.75 -10.66
C THR A 113 -3.04 23.50 -10.31
N LEU A 114 -2.53 24.21 -9.33
CA LEU A 114 -1.17 24.02 -8.85
C LEU A 114 -1.08 22.67 -8.12
N TYR A 115 0.10 22.07 -8.07
CA TYR A 115 0.41 20.91 -7.24
C TYR A 115 1.93 20.73 -7.21
N THR A 116 2.38 19.84 -6.36
CA THR A 116 3.79 19.51 -6.13
C THR A 116 3.96 18.00 -6.07
#